data_AF-A0A9E3KA04-F1
#
_entry.id   AF-A0A9E3KA04-F1
#
_cell.length_a   1.000
_cell.length_b   1.000
_cell.length_c   1.000
_cell.angle_alpha   90.00
_cell.angle_beta   90.00
_cell.angle_gamma   90.00
#
_symmetry.space_group_name_H-M   'P 1'
#
loop_
_entity.id
_entity.type
_entity.pdbx_description
1 polymer ?
#
loop_
_entity_poly.entity_id
_entity_poly.type
_entity_poly.pdbx_seq_one_letter_code
_entity_poly.pdbx_strand_id
1 'polypeptide(L)'
;MKGAKFLFFLIAGFFILPTQAQNFDFSDVVDFQYRGAGSITNKNEVQGYFIFFEKDRLSEDSTEFIVKILDQNLNELTEKTITAEPSTGIESVLFNGKSLMIKQFYPADKLLNFKVSRLDISGELTELGTEEIEQHKNARSHAHSIPGEGYVNVYGDKKGRAKLEYFGDDGNSWRYETPEDVKFEYLDYVATDSSTIIFSAHRHNPVTAGDDAIEGIINKDHDGRGDYYLKAFDLNTGEILYDKVMTFGGFDYKIDRGFVNPIKDEVWITGDYFEKGHSEEAENSQGLFIMKITPDGEILDSDFIPWDGKINRYSASYKKGKLKKGFLHFHDFVFLENGQVFGIAEQYRKAFRAWGVAERAVTAGMAGHLTKVIVGDMFVFEFGNDAKLVKSTRARKPEKDHLPGKGPFGSLLIPGKKIGDMLTEMNAYNFSHASVNNESTKFTVFYYMKEDLTKKQEKQYRREGRWILRTVGYQDRAYSKDKIYLTDGKKEGAEITVLPAKPGYVLIHEESPEYSGLRLEKIK
;
A
#
# COMPACT_ATOMS: atom_id res chain seq x y z
N MET A 1 55.45 33.44 -47.98
CA MET A 1 54.20 32.81 -47.51
C MET A 1 54.53 31.73 -46.48
N LYS A 2 54.31 32.01 -45.19
CA LYS A 2 54.29 31.02 -44.10
C LYS A 2 53.09 31.36 -43.23
N GLY A 3 52.06 30.54 -43.29
CA GLY A 3 50.83 30.71 -42.51
C GLY A 3 50.99 30.10 -41.13
N ALA A 4 50.82 30.90 -40.08
CA ALA A 4 50.72 30.43 -38.71
C ALA A 4 49.25 30.09 -38.40
N LYS A 5 48.99 28.84 -38.03
CA LYS A 5 47.67 28.40 -37.53
C LYS A 5 47.59 28.71 -36.04
N PHE A 6 46.68 29.62 -35.66
CA PHE A 6 46.30 29.86 -34.27
C PHE A 6 45.27 28.79 -33.86
N LEU A 7 45.62 27.98 -32.86
CA LEU A 7 44.75 26.98 -32.26
C LEU A 7 44.08 27.61 -31.03
N PHE A 8 42.78 27.91 -31.12
CA PHE A 8 41.99 28.37 -29.98
C PHE A 8 41.56 27.17 -29.14
N PHE A 9 42.13 27.01 -27.94
CA PHE A 9 41.64 26.09 -26.92
C PHE A 9 40.45 26.76 -26.21
N LEU A 10 39.23 26.35 -26.56
CA LEU A 10 38.02 26.76 -25.85
C LEU A 10 37.90 25.89 -24.59
N ILE A 11 38.38 26.40 -23.46
CA ILE A 11 38.17 25.78 -22.14
C ILE A 11 36.70 26.00 -21.77
N ALA A 12 35.85 25.02 -22.10
CA ALA A 12 34.50 24.92 -21.56
C ALA A 12 34.61 24.55 -20.07
N GLY A 13 34.70 25.58 -19.22
CA GLY A 13 34.59 25.42 -17.77
C GLY A 13 33.19 24.93 -17.42
N PHE A 14 33.04 23.63 -17.20
CA PHE A 14 31.88 23.06 -16.52
C PHE A 14 31.85 23.60 -15.08
N PHE A 15 31.13 24.69 -14.86
CA PHE A 15 30.72 25.09 -13.52
C PHE A 15 29.72 24.05 -13.02
N ILE A 16 30.22 23.08 -12.25
CA ILE A 16 29.38 22.22 -11.42
C ILE A 16 28.89 23.13 -10.28
N LEU A 17 27.76 23.80 -10.48
CA LEU A 17 27.09 24.50 -9.39
C LEU A 17 26.69 23.42 -8.36
N PRO A 18 27.06 23.58 -7.08
CA PRO A 18 26.59 22.68 -6.05
C PRO A 18 25.07 22.82 -5.99
N THR A 19 24.36 21.82 -6.50
CA THR A 19 22.91 21.70 -6.31
C THR A 19 22.68 21.48 -4.83
N GLN A 20 22.34 22.54 -4.10
CA GLN A 20 21.97 22.44 -2.69
C GLN A 20 20.69 21.59 -2.59
N ALA A 21 20.69 20.63 -1.67
CA ALA A 21 19.48 19.89 -1.33
C ALA A 21 18.43 20.89 -0.84
N GLN A 22 17.23 20.85 -1.43
CA GLN A 22 16.10 21.67 -1.01
C GLN A 22 15.48 21.02 0.23
N ASN A 23 15.26 21.83 1.27
CA ASN A 23 14.67 21.42 2.54
C ASN A 23 13.48 22.33 2.86
N PHE A 24 12.48 21.78 3.53
CA PHE A 24 11.37 22.50 4.14
C PHE A 24 11.31 22.12 5.62
N ASP A 25 11.50 23.10 6.50
CA ASP A 25 11.56 22.91 7.96
C ASP A 25 10.19 23.15 8.58
N PHE A 26 9.80 22.34 9.57
CA PHE A 26 8.57 22.53 10.33
C PHE A 26 8.76 23.44 11.55
N SER A 27 9.91 24.11 11.68
CA SER A 27 10.23 25.01 12.80
C SER A 27 9.20 26.10 13.07
N ASP A 28 8.46 26.53 12.04
CA ASP A 28 7.42 27.56 12.15
C ASP A 28 6.09 27.01 12.70
N VAL A 29 6.06 25.71 13.04
CA VAL A 29 4.86 24.93 13.37
C VAL A 29 4.97 24.35 14.80
N VAL A 30 5.54 25.13 15.74
CA VAL A 30 5.98 24.72 17.09
C VAL A 30 4.90 24.03 17.95
N ASP A 31 3.61 24.27 17.68
CA ASP A 31 2.47 23.75 18.46
C ASP A 31 1.63 22.69 17.72
N PHE A 32 2.21 22.00 16.72
CA PHE A 32 1.47 20.99 15.97
C PHE A 32 2.15 19.62 15.95
N GLN A 33 1.31 18.60 16.02
CA GLN A 33 1.66 17.21 15.78
C GLN A 33 1.59 16.92 14.27
N TYR A 34 2.71 16.48 13.69
CA TYR A 34 2.69 15.91 12.34
C TYR A 34 1.79 14.68 12.31
N ARG A 35 0.88 14.64 11.33
CA ARG A 35 -0.10 13.57 11.16
C ARG A 35 0.11 12.79 9.87
N GLY A 36 0.73 13.39 8.86
CA GLY A 36 1.05 12.70 7.62
C GLY A 36 1.44 13.63 6.49
N ALA A 37 1.95 13.05 5.41
CA ALA A 37 2.22 13.72 4.16
C ALA A 37 2.04 12.74 3.00
N GLY A 38 1.78 13.28 1.82
CA GLY A 38 1.65 12.49 0.59
C GLY A 38 2.09 13.27 -0.63
N SER A 39 2.34 12.54 -1.72
CA SER A 39 2.68 13.13 -3.01
C SER A 39 1.44 13.52 -3.79
N ILE A 40 1.48 14.69 -4.42
CA ILE A 40 0.52 15.15 -5.42
C ILE A 40 1.06 14.72 -6.77
N THR A 41 0.36 13.82 -7.47
CA THR A 41 0.82 13.24 -8.74
C THR A 41 -0.11 13.59 -9.90
N ASN A 42 0.48 13.76 -11.08
CA ASN A 42 -0.24 13.77 -12.36
C ASN A 42 0.36 12.68 -13.23
N LYS A 43 -0.45 11.66 -13.57
CA LYS A 43 0.03 10.39 -14.14
C LYS A 43 1.13 9.80 -13.25
N ASN A 44 2.35 9.67 -13.78
CA ASN A 44 3.49 9.09 -13.09
C ASN A 44 4.45 10.15 -12.49
N GLU A 45 4.14 11.44 -12.61
CA GLU A 45 5.00 12.53 -12.15
C GLU A 45 4.48 13.21 -10.89
N VAL A 46 5.37 13.37 -9.91
CA VAL A 46 5.12 14.16 -8.69
C VAL A 46 5.14 15.64 -9.03
N GLN A 47 4.00 16.31 -8.86
CA GLN A 47 3.80 17.75 -9.06
C GLN A 47 4.03 18.54 -7.77
N GLY A 48 3.91 17.89 -6.61
CA GLY A 48 4.03 18.53 -5.31
C GLY A 48 3.73 17.58 -4.17
N TYR A 49 3.43 18.16 -3.01
CA TYR A 49 3.21 17.43 -1.77
C TYR A 49 2.10 18.08 -0.96
N PHE A 50 1.40 17.30 -0.16
CA PHE A 50 0.59 17.82 0.92
C PHE A 50 1.17 17.35 2.25
N ILE A 51 1.04 18.20 3.27
CA ILE A 51 1.42 17.92 4.64
C ILE A 51 0.24 18.22 5.54
N PHE A 52 -0.01 17.35 6.49
CA PHE A 52 -1.12 17.42 7.40
C PHE A 52 -0.62 17.47 8.84
N PHE A 53 -1.04 18.50 9.56
CA PHE A 53 -0.71 18.75 10.96
C PHE A 53 -1.98 18.83 11.79
N GLU A 54 -1.92 18.38 13.04
CA GLU A 54 -2.93 18.62 14.05
C GLU A 54 -2.37 19.58 15.09
N LYS A 55 -3.07 20.67 15.36
CA LYS A 55 -2.68 21.62 16.40
C LYS A 55 -3.08 21.09 17.76
N ASP A 56 -2.25 21.32 18.76
CA ASP A 56 -2.65 21.09 20.15
C ASP A 56 -3.98 21.79 20.46
N ARG A 57 -4.87 21.10 21.19
CA ARG A 57 -6.25 21.53 21.47
C ARG A 57 -6.30 23.00 21.90
N LEU A 58 -6.85 23.85 21.04
CA LEU A 58 -7.01 25.28 21.31
C LEU A 58 -8.01 25.57 22.45
N SER A 59 -9.02 24.72 22.57
CA SER A 59 -10.05 24.77 23.61
C SER A 59 -10.58 23.36 23.90
N GLU A 60 -11.39 23.20 24.95
CA GLU A 60 -12.14 21.96 25.20
C GLU A 60 -13.13 21.63 24.06
N ASP A 61 -13.47 22.64 23.25
CA ASP A 61 -14.58 22.62 22.28
C ASP A 61 -14.13 22.51 20.82
N SER A 62 -12.82 22.46 20.50
CA SER A 62 -12.39 22.31 19.10
C SER A 62 -10.99 21.71 18.93
N THR A 63 -10.80 21.04 17.79
CA THR A 63 -9.49 20.59 17.28
C THR A 63 -9.20 21.33 15.98
N GLU A 64 -7.97 21.81 15.79
CA GLU A 64 -7.53 22.45 14.54
C GLU A 64 -6.58 21.54 13.77
N PHE A 65 -6.77 21.50 12.45
CA PHE A 65 -5.86 20.84 11.52
C PHE A 65 -5.32 21.86 10.53
N ILE A 66 -4.07 21.70 10.12
CA ILE A 66 -3.46 22.48 9.04
C ILE A 66 -3.06 21.55 7.90
N VAL A 67 -3.47 21.93 6.70
CA VAL A 67 -3.01 21.32 5.46
C VAL A 67 -2.12 22.31 4.72
N LYS A 68 -0.87 21.94 4.48
CA LYS A 68 0.04 22.69 3.60
C LYS A 68 0.18 21.96 2.27
N ILE A 69 0.12 22.70 1.18
CA ILE A 69 0.39 22.22 -0.18
C ILE A 69 1.70 22.83 -0.64
N LEU A 70 2.63 21.99 -1.08
CA LEU A 70 3.93 22.37 -1.60
C LEU A 70 4.07 21.99 -3.08
N ASP A 71 4.90 22.70 -3.83
CA ASP A 71 5.33 22.27 -5.16
C ASP A 71 6.37 21.14 -5.11
N GLN A 72 6.75 20.60 -6.28
CA GLN A 72 7.77 19.54 -6.40
C GLN A 72 9.19 19.95 -5.94
N ASN A 73 9.40 21.21 -5.56
CA ASN A 73 10.64 21.78 -5.04
C ASN A 73 10.53 22.18 -3.56
N LEU A 74 9.44 21.78 -2.90
CA LEU A 74 9.11 22.09 -1.51
C LEU A 74 8.82 23.58 -1.23
N ASN A 75 8.48 24.38 -2.25
CA ASN A 75 7.97 25.73 -2.02
C ASN A 75 6.50 25.65 -1.61
N GLU A 76 6.12 26.38 -0.57
CA GLU A 76 4.72 26.46 -0.14
C GLU A 76 3.87 27.17 -1.20
N LEU A 77 2.76 26.53 -1.58
CA LEU A 77 1.76 27.06 -2.52
C LEU A 77 0.52 27.54 -1.78
N THR A 78 0.09 26.80 -0.76
CA THR A 78 -1.17 27.06 -0.05
C THR A 78 -1.11 26.47 1.36
N GLU A 79 -1.73 27.17 2.30
CA GLU A 79 -1.98 26.70 3.66
C GLU A 79 -3.46 26.84 3.97
N LYS A 80 -4.05 25.80 4.58
CA LYS A 80 -5.45 25.80 4.98
C LYS A 80 -5.62 25.27 6.40
N THR A 81 -6.23 26.08 7.26
CA THR A 81 -6.70 25.64 8.59
C THR A 81 -8.12 25.09 8.49
N ILE A 82 -8.36 23.95 9.14
CA ILE A 82 -9.65 23.27 9.25
C ILE A 82 -9.97 23.11 10.74
N THR A 83 -11.07 23.69 11.19
CA THR A 83 -11.57 23.50 12.56
C THR A 83 -12.58 22.36 12.59
N ALA A 84 -12.48 21.49 13.59
CA ALA A 84 -13.36 20.34 13.79
C ALA A 84 -13.77 20.18 15.25
N GLU A 85 -14.75 19.33 15.50
CA GLU A 85 -15.23 18.96 16.83
C GLU A 85 -14.10 18.36 17.71
N PRO A 86 -14.21 18.44 19.04
CA PRO A 86 -13.26 17.81 19.95
C PRO A 86 -13.10 16.31 19.67
N SER A 87 -11.87 15.82 19.72
CA SER A 87 -11.57 14.39 19.53
C SER A 87 -11.86 13.86 18.12
N THR A 88 -12.08 14.76 17.15
CA THR A 88 -12.05 14.38 15.73
C THR A 88 -10.68 13.84 15.39
N GLY A 89 -10.64 12.64 14.83
CA GLY A 89 -9.47 12.07 14.18
C GLY A 89 -9.60 12.15 12.65
N ILE A 90 -8.50 11.85 11.97
CA ILE A 90 -8.45 11.79 10.51
C ILE A 90 -8.22 10.35 10.12
N GLU A 91 -9.18 9.78 9.39
CA GLU A 91 -9.12 8.40 8.92
C GLU A 91 -8.26 8.31 7.66
N SER A 92 -8.42 9.25 6.73
CA SER A 92 -7.65 9.27 5.49
C SER A 92 -7.55 10.67 4.87
N VAL A 93 -6.45 10.88 4.15
CA VAL A 93 -6.25 12.02 3.24
C VAL A 93 -5.82 11.47 1.89
N LEU A 94 -6.63 11.65 0.86
CA LEU A 94 -6.46 11.02 -0.45
C LEU A 94 -6.38 12.07 -1.55
N PHE A 95 -5.32 12.05 -2.36
CA PHE A 95 -5.22 12.92 -3.53
C PHE A 95 -5.66 12.18 -4.79
N ASN A 96 -6.54 12.78 -5.59
CA ASN A 96 -7.03 12.16 -6.82
C ASN A 96 -6.40 12.75 -8.09
N GLY A 97 -5.47 13.70 -8.02
CA GLY A 97 -4.95 14.40 -9.20
C GLY A 97 -5.47 15.84 -9.36
N LYS A 98 -6.58 16.19 -8.70
CA LYS A 98 -7.17 17.54 -8.73
C LYS A 98 -7.34 18.13 -7.33
N SER A 99 -7.78 17.33 -6.36
CA SER A 99 -8.04 17.77 -4.98
C SER A 99 -7.64 16.71 -3.95
N LEU A 100 -7.71 17.07 -2.68
CA LEU A 100 -7.57 16.17 -1.53
C LEU A 100 -8.95 15.86 -0.95
N MET A 101 -9.28 14.60 -0.75
CA MET A 101 -10.37 14.18 0.13
C MET A 101 -9.83 13.99 1.54
N ILE A 102 -10.51 14.58 2.51
CA ILE A 102 -10.22 14.42 3.94
C ILE A 102 -11.42 13.72 4.56
N LYS A 103 -11.19 12.53 5.12
CA LYS A 103 -12.19 11.79 5.89
C LYS A 103 -11.89 11.93 7.37
N GLN A 104 -12.73 12.73 8.03
CA GLN A 104 -12.74 12.91 9.48
C GLN A 104 -13.58 11.82 10.12
N PHE A 105 -13.19 11.36 11.29
CA PHE A 105 -14.02 10.49 12.13
C PHE A 105 -14.06 11.03 13.56
N TYR A 106 -15.20 10.94 14.22
CA TYR A 106 -15.27 11.20 15.66
C TYR A 106 -16.15 10.15 16.35
N PRO A 107 -15.64 9.48 17.39
CA PRO A 107 -16.41 8.49 18.13
C PRO A 107 -17.41 9.20 19.07
N ALA A 108 -18.70 8.88 18.93
CA ALA A 108 -19.74 9.35 19.86
C ALA A 108 -20.66 8.18 20.21
N ASP A 109 -20.72 7.75 21.48
CA ASP A 109 -21.71 6.80 22.00
C ASP A 109 -22.01 5.55 21.11
N LYS A 110 -20.95 4.88 20.61
CA LYS A 110 -21.00 3.70 19.70
C LYS A 110 -21.42 4.00 18.25
N LEU A 111 -21.61 5.27 17.93
CA LEU A 111 -21.79 5.76 16.58
C LEU A 111 -20.43 6.19 16.03
N LEU A 112 -20.11 5.75 14.82
CA LEU A 112 -19.07 6.37 14.04
C LEU A 112 -19.72 7.49 13.23
N ASN A 113 -19.31 8.71 13.52
CA ASN A 113 -19.60 9.83 12.65
C ASN A 113 -18.40 10.06 11.74
N PHE A 114 -18.65 10.21 10.46
CA PHE A 114 -17.62 10.65 9.54
C PHE A 114 -18.09 11.84 8.71
N LYS A 115 -17.13 12.70 8.40
CA LYS A 115 -17.29 13.83 7.50
C LYS A 115 -16.27 13.70 6.39
N VAL A 116 -16.75 13.79 5.15
CA VAL A 116 -15.92 13.76 3.95
C VAL A 116 -15.89 15.17 3.38
N SER A 117 -14.70 15.73 3.22
CA SER A 117 -14.51 17.05 2.62
C SER A 117 -13.50 16.99 1.49
N ARG A 118 -13.67 17.86 0.49
CA ARG A 118 -12.74 18.08 -0.60
C ARG A 118 -12.00 19.39 -0.38
N LEU A 119 -10.67 19.35 -0.41
CA LEU A 119 -9.80 20.52 -0.40
C LEU A 119 -9.14 20.63 -1.77
N ASP A 120 -9.45 21.68 -2.51
CA ASP A 120 -8.79 21.96 -3.77
C ASP A 120 -7.34 22.46 -3.55
N ILE A 121 -6.56 22.54 -4.64
CA ILE A 121 -5.18 23.04 -4.57
C ILE A 121 -5.14 24.55 -4.27
N SER A 122 -6.26 25.28 -4.44
CA SER A 122 -6.36 26.71 -4.15
C SER A 122 -6.63 27.02 -2.67
N GLY A 123 -7.02 26.01 -1.87
CA GLY A 123 -7.38 26.12 -0.46
C GLY A 123 -8.89 26.22 -0.19
N GLU A 124 -9.75 26.08 -1.19
CA GLU A 124 -11.19 25.95 -1.05
C GLU A 124 -11.56 24.58 -0.47
N LEU A 125 -12.31 24.60 0.63
CA LEU A 125 -12.79 23.39 1.31
C LEU A 125 -14.30 23.26 1.08
N THR A 126 -14.72 22.15 0.48
CA THR A 126 -16.12 21.79 0.25
C THR A 126 -16.49 20.56 1.06
N GLU A 127 -17.59 20.59 1.81
CA GLU A 127 -18.14 19.38 2.42
C GLU A 127 -18.84 18.53 1.36
N LEU A 128 -18.47 17.25 1.26
CA LEU A 128 -19.04 16.30 0.30
C LEU A 128 -20.18 15.47 0.92
N GLY A 129 -20.06 15.16 2.22
CA GLY A 129 -21.07 14.41 2.95
C GLY A 129 -20.71 14.21 4.41
N THR A 130 -21.74 13.94 5.21
CA THR A 130 -21.65 13.61 6.63
C THR A 130 -22.60 12.45 6.92
N GLU A 131 -22.13 11.45 7.68
CA GLU A 131 -22.92 10.27 8.02
C GLU A 131 -22.71 9.88 9.48
N GLU A 132 -23.80 9.44 10.11
CA GLU A 132 -23.83 8.87 11.45
C GLU A 132 -24.24 7.40 11.34
N ILE A 133 -23.35 6.49 11.72
CA ILE A 133 -23.59 5.05 11.60
C ILE A 133 -23.27 4.31 12.89
N GLU A 134 -24.20 3.44 13.30
CA GLU A 134 -23.88 2.38 14.24
C GLU A 134 -23.07 1.32 13.50
N GLN A 135 -21.77 1.23 13.78
CA GLN A 135 -20.89 0.27 13.11
C GLN A 135 -20.96 -1.11 13.75
N HIS A 136 -20.98 -2.14 12.90
CA HIS A 136 -20.67 -3.48 13.34
C HIS A 136 -19.20 -3.53 13.81
N LYS A 137 -18.89 -4.35 14.82
CA LYS A 137 -17.52 -4.54 15.35
C LYS A 137 -16.46 -4.90 14.29
N ASN A 138 -16.89 -5.46 13.17
CA ASN A 138 -16.06 -5.86 12.04
C ASN A 138 -16.35 -5.05 10.76
N ALA A 139 -17.15 -3.98 10.86
CA ALA A 139 -17.38 -3.10 9.71
C ALA A 139 -16.06 -2.41 9.35
N ARG A 140 -15.67 -2.51 8.08
CA ARG A 140 -14.57 -1.71 7.55
C ARG A 140 -15.10 -0.34 7.19
N SER A 141 -14.23 0.66 7.30
CA SER A 141 -14.42 2.03 6.84
C SER A 141 -13.14 2.37 6.09
N HIS A 142 -13.25 2.68 4.81
CA HIS A 142 -12.11 3.07 4.00
C HIS A 142 -12.57 3.95 2.84
N ALA A 143 -11.64 4.66 2.24
CA ALA A 143 -11.89 5.48 1.07
C ALA A 143 -10.76 5.31 0.06
N HIS A 144 -11.08 5.53 -1.22
CA HIS A 144 -10.13 5.49 -2.32
C HIS A 144 -10.31 6.69 -3.24
N SER A 145 -9.21 7.26 -3.69
CA SER A 145 -9.22 8.26 -4.77
C SER A 145 -9.44 7.58 -6.11
N ILE A 146 -10.26 8.19 -6.96
CA ILE A 146 -10.37 7.84 -8.37
C ILE A 146 -9.61 8.88 -9.18
N PRO A 147 -8.48 8.53 -9.81
CA PRO A 147 -7.62 9.48 -10.50
C PRO A 147 -8.39 10.37 -11.50
N GLY A 148 -8.42 11.66 -11.24
CA GLY A 148 -9.02 12.70 -12.08
C GLY A 148 -10.54 12.81 -11.99
N GLU A 149 -11.23 11.86 -11.35
CA GLU A 149 -12.69 11.76 -11.42
C GLU A 149 -13.38 12.01 -10.08
N GLY A 150 -12.79 11.61 -8.96
CA GLY A 150 -13.44 11.80 -7.65
C GLY A 150 -12.92 10.86 -6.57
N TYR A 151 -13.82 10.41 -5.70
CA TYR A 151 -13.51 9.52 -4.58
C TYR A 151 -14.64 8.52 -4.33
N VAL A 152 -14.29 7.34 -3.83
CA VAL A 152 -15.23 6.41 -3.22
C VAL A 152 -15.01 6.30 -1.73
N ASN A 153 -16.11 6.22 -0.99
CA ASN A 153 -16.14 5.93 0.44
C ASN A 153 -16.94 4.65 0.67
N VAL A 154 -16.33 3.67 1.33
CA VAL A 154 -16.94 2.37 1.62
C VAL A 154 -17.00 2.17 3.13
N TYR A 155 -18.16 1.77 3.62
CA TYR A 155 -18.36 1.48 5.04
C TYR A 155 -19.45 0.44 5.28
N GLY A 156 -19.40 -0.25 6.42
CA GLY A 156 -20.41 -1.23 6.81
C GLY A 156 -21.43 -0.70 7.82
N ASP A 157 -22.69 -1.13 7.71
CA ASP A 157 -23.70 -0.92 8.75
C ASP A 157 -23.56 -1.92 9.92
N LYS A 158 -24.43 -1.81 10.94
CA LYS A 158 -24.45 -2.71 12.09
C LYS A 158 -24.75 -4.18 11.78
N LYS A 159 -25.33 -4.48 10.62
CA LYS A 159 -25.57 -5.85 10.13
C LYS A 159 -24.41 -6.38 9.29
N GLY A 160 -23.37 -5.57 9.05
CA GLY A 160 -22.26 -5.95 8.17
C GLY A 160 -22.62 -5.85 6.69
N ARG A 161 -23.61 -5.03 6.34
CA ARG A 161 -23.96 -4.70 4.95
C ARG A 161 -23.14 -3.50 4.49
N ALA A 162 -22.52 -3.62 3.32
CA ALA A 162 -21.74 -2.54 2.73
C ALA A 162 -22.64 -1.40 2.22
N LYS A 163 -22.11 -0.19 2.39
CA LYS A 163 -22.54 1.05 1.78
C LYS A 163 -21.35 1.63 1.03
N LEU A 164 -21.62 2.15 -0.16
CA LEU A 164 -20.64 2.76 -1.04
C LEU A 164 -21.18 4.10 -1.50
N GLU A 165 -20.38 5.14 -1.38
CA GLU A 165 -20.67 6.50 -1.84
C GLU A 165 -19.61 6.93 -2.83
N TYR A 166 -20.04 7.48 -3.96
CA TYR A 166 -19.16 8.13 -4.92
C TYR A 166 -19.34 9.64 -4.86
N PHE A 167 -18.22 10.36 -4.83
CA PHE A 167 -18.16 11.82 -4.88
C PHE A 167 -17.32 12.25 -6.08
N GLY A 168 -17.98 12.59 -7.17
CA GLY A 168 -17.37 13.06 -8.41
C GLY A 168 -16.91 14.51 -8.34
N ASP A 169 -15.82 14.82 -9.05
CA ASP A 169 -15.25 16.15 -9.07
C ASP A 169 -16.14 17.18 -9.77
N ASP A 170 -16.94 16.72 -10.73
CA ASP A 170 -17.96 17.46 -11.46
C ASP A 170 -19.25 17.71 -10.63
N GLY A 171 -19.29 17.23 -9.39
CA GLY A 171 -20.45 17.31 -8.49
C GLY A 171 -21.45 16.16 -8.66
N ASN A 172 -21.19 15.21 -9.55
CA ASN A 172 -21.97 13.99 -9.64
C ASN A 172 -21.73 13.11 -8.40
N SER A 173 -22.78 12.51 -7.87
CA SER A 173 -22.66 11.59 -6.74
C SER A 173 -23.78 10.55 -6.78
N TRP A 174 -23.45 9.36 -6.28
CA TRP A 174 -24.41 8.26 -6.15
C TRP A 174 -24.03 7.39 -4.96
N ARG A 175 -25.00 6.58 -4.53
CA ARG A 175 -24.84 5.67 -3.40
C ARG A 175 -25.37 4.30 -3.74
N TYR A 176 -24.65 3.29 -3.27
CA TYR A 176 -25.08 1.90 -3.26
C TYR A 176 -25.22 1.43 -1.81
N GLU A 177 -26.29 0.68 -1.55
CA GLU A 177 -26.46 -0.08 -0.32
C GLU A 177 -26.69 -1.54 -0.66
N THR A 178 -26.09 -2.42 0.12
CA THR A 178 -26.32 -3.86 0.01
C THR A 178 -27.82 -4.18 0.14
N PRO A 179 -28.41 -4.95 -0.79
CA PRO A 179 -29.81 -5.37 -0.71
C PRO A 179 -30.20 -6.01 0.63
N GLU A 180 -31.45 -5.84 1.05
CA GLU A 180 -31.90 -6.32 2.38
C GLU A 180 -31.88 -7.85 2.55
N ASP A 181 -31.99 -8.58 1.45
CA ASP A 181 -31.93 -10.04 1.40
C ASP A 181 -30.50 -10.59 1.50
N VAL A 182 -29.48 -9.74 1.33
CA VAL A 182 -28.08 -10.11 1.54
C VAL A 182 -27.71 -9.93 3.01
N LYS A 183 -27.41 -11.04 3.68
CA LYS A 183 -27.11 -11.09 5.14
C LYS A 183 -25.92 -10.22 5.53
N PHE A 184 -24.82 -10.32 4.78
CA PHE A 184 -23.65 -9.45 4.90
C PHE A 184 -22.97 -9.29 3.54
N GLU A 185 -22.31 -8.16 3.34
CA GLU A 185 -21.44 -7.90 2.20
C GLU A 185 -20.30 -6.99 2.67
N TYR A 186 -19.06 -7.38 2.36
CA TYR A 186 -17.91 -6.51 2.47
C TYR A 186 -17.43 -6.16 1.06
N LEU A 187 -17.27 -4.87 0.79
CA LEU A 187 -16.66 -4.39 -0.45
C LEU A 187 -15.23 -3.96 -0.13
N ASP A 188 -14.27 -4.47 -0.89
CA ASP A 188 -12.89 -4.01 -0.90
C ASP A 188 -12.57 -3.48 -2.31
N TYR A 189 -12.06 -2.26 -2.41
CA TYR A 189 -11.73 -1.64 -3.69
C TYR A 189 -10.66 -2.45 -4.44
N VAL A 190 -10.90 -2.71 -5.73
CA VAL A 190 -9.97 -3.45 -6.59
C VAL A 190 -9.27 -2.50 -7.57
N ALA A 191 -10.04 -1.78 -8.39
CA ALA A 191 -9.50 -0.89 -9.41
C ALA A 191 -10.59 0.07 -9.95
N THR A 192 -10.18 1.11 -10.66
CA THR A 192 -11.06 1.97 -11.45
C THR A 192 -10.43 2.26 -12.79
N ASP A 193 -11.13 1.93 -13.87
CA ASP A 193 -10.80 2.40 -15.22
C ASP A 193 -11.55 3.69 -15.55
N SER A 194 -11.59 4.10 -16.83
CA SER A 194 -12.21 5.38 -17.23
C SER A 194 -13.71 5.49 -16.95
N SER A 195 -14.44 4.37 -16.81
CA SER A 195 -15.90 4.39 -16.66
C SER A 195 -16.43 3.39 -15.64
N THR A 196 -15.57 2.58 -15.03
CA THR A 196 -15.99 1.47 -14.20
C THR A 196 -15.17 1.37 -12.92
N ILE A 197 -15.87 1.24 -11.79
CA ILE A 197 -15.26 0.98 -10.48
C ILE A 197 -15.49 -0.49 -10.14
N ILE A 198 -14.41 -1.21 -9.83
CA ILE A 198 -14.43 -2.64 -9.53
C ILE A 198 -14.13 -2.85 -8.05
N PHE A 199 -14.94 -3.68 -7.41
CA PHE A 199 -14.80 -4.14 -6.04
C PHE A 199 -14.74 -5.66 -5.97
N SER A 200 -13.98 -6.14 -4.99
CA SER A 200 -14.11 -7.49 -4.45
C SER A 200 -15.23 -7.45 -3.42
N ALA A 201 -16.29 -8.21 -3.67
CA ALA A 201 -17.40 -8.34 -2.74
C ALA A 201 -17.37 -9.71 -2.06
N HIS A 202 -17.21 -9.74 -0.74
CA HIS A 202 -17.29 -10.97 0.05
C HIS A 202 -18.67 -11.07 0.70
N ARG A 203 -19.44 -12.10 0.33
CA ARG A 203 -20.83 -12.28 0.79
C ARG A 203 -21.08 -13.66 1.34
N HIS A 204 -22.02 -13.76 2.27
CA HIS A 204 -22.57 -15.05 2.67
C HIS A 204 -23.18 -15.78 1.47
N ASN A 205 -22.81 -17.04 1.26
CA ASN A 205 -23.50 -17.91 0.31
C ASN A 205 -24.23 -19.03 1.09
N PRO A 206 -25.59 -19.00 1.15
CA PRO A 206 -26.37 -20.01 1.86
C PRO A 206 -26.29 -21.41 1.23
N VAL A 207 -25.83 -21.55 -0.02
CA VAL A 207 -25.70 -22.84 -0.71
C VAL A 207 -24.40 -23.55 -0.34
N THR A 208 -23.30 -22.81 -0.11
CA THR A 208 -22.00 -23.37 0.30
C THR A 208 -21.84 -23.39 1.82
N ALA A 209 -22.50 -22.48 2.52
CA ALA A 209 -22.74 -22.53 3.95
C ALA A 209 -23.87 -23.53 4.25
N GLY A 210 -23.63 -24.83 4.06
CA GLY A 210 -24.64 -25.86 4.34
C GLY A 210 -25.25 -25.71 5.74
N ASP A 211 -26.52 -26.11 5.89
CA ASP A 211 -27.32 -26.02 7.13
C ASP A 211 -26.63 -26.67 8.37
N ASP A 212 -25.62 -27.53 8.15
CA ASP A 212 -24.83 -28.23 9.15
C ASP A 212 -23.60 -27.45 9.67
N ALA A 213 -23.65 -26.11 9.73
CA ALA A 213 -22.69 -25.34 10.51
C ALA A 213 -22.81 -25.75 11.99
N ILE A 214 -22.03 -26.78 12.37
CA ILE A 214 -22.01 -27.47 13.66
C ILE A 214 -22.13 -26.46 14.81
N GLU A 215 -23.27 -26.51 15.49
CA GLU A 215 -23.79 -25.54 16.48
C GLU A 215 -22.90 -25.22 17.71
N GLY A 216 -21.65 -25.66 17.81
CA GLY A 216 -20.98 -25.74 19.12
C GLY A 216 -19.59 -25.13 19.29
N ILE A 217 -18.80 -24.88 18.24
CA ILE A 217 -17.34 -24.66 18.44
C ILE A 217 -16.76 -23.45 17.69
N ILE A 218 -17.45 -22.91 16.68
CA ILE A 218 -17.03 -21.71 15.95
C ILE A 218 -18.22 -20.74 16.02
N ASN A 219 -17.99 -19.50 16.44
CA ASN A 219 -19.02 -18.48 16.69
C ASN A 219 -20.19 -18.59 15.69
N LYS A 220 -21.42 -18.79 16.20
CA LYS A 220 -22.68 -18.88 15.43
C LYS A 220 -22.94 -17.67 14.51
N ASP A 221 -22.17 -16.60 14.64
CA ASP A 221 -22.28 -15.40 13.80
C ASP A 221 -21.41 -15.46 12.53
N HIS A 222 -20.38 -16.31 12.47
CA HIS A 222 -19.35 -16.25 11.42
C HIS A 222 -18.80 -17.64 11.08
N ASP A 223 -19.48 -18.39 10.21
CA ASP A 223 -18.71 -19.18 9.29
C ASP A 223 -18.10 -18.20 8.29
N GLY A 224 -16.78 -18.02 8.29
CA GLY A 224 -16.08 -17.25 7.25
C GLY A 224 -16.17 -17.89 5.86
N ARG A 225 -17.26 -18.61 5.57
CA ARG A 225 -17.64 -19.24 4.31
C ARG A 225 -18.53 -18.25 3.57
N GLY A 226 -17.87 -17.32 2.91
CA GLY A 226 -18.51 -16.48 1.91
C GLY A 226 -17.86 -16.72 0.56
N ASP A 227 -18.62 -16.44 -0.49
CA ASP A 227 -18.07 -16.42 -1.84
C ASP A 227 -17.53 -15.01 -2.12
N TYR A 228 -16.47 -14.96 -2.91
CA TYR A 228 -15.95 -13.72 -3.45
C TYR A 228 -16.55 -13.46 -4.83
N TYR A 229 -16.99 -12.24 -5.03
CA TYR A 229 -17.54 -11.74 -6.28
C TYR A 229 -16.68 -10.59 -6.80
N LEU A 230 -16.57 -10.49 -8.11
CA LEU A 230 -16.22 -9.23 -8.75
C LEU A 230 -17.50 -8.46 -9.02
N LYS A 231 -17.65 -7.34 -8.32
CA LYS A 231 -18.77 -6.42 -8.48
C LYS A 231 -18.25 -5.13 -9.09
N ALA A 232 -18.91 -4.66 -10.15
CA ALA A 232 -18.54 -3.42 -10.79
C ALA A 232 -19.72 -2.48 -10.95
N PHE A 233 -19.41 -1.19 -10.88
CA PHE A 233 -20.35 -0.09 -10.99
C PHE A 233 -19.93 0.82 -12.14
N ASP A 234 -20.90 1.33 -12.89
CA ASP A 234 -20.68 2.47 -13.77
C ASP A 234 -20.32 3.69 -12.92
N LEU A 235 -19.19 4.32 -13.23
CA LEU A 235 -18.65 5.43 -12.47
C LEU A 235 -19.59 6.65 -12.47
N ASN A 236 -20.36 6.85 -13.55
CA ASN A 236 -21.22 8.01 -13.71
C ASN A 236 -22.62 7.80 -13.13
N THR A 237 -23.17 6.59 -13.23
CA THR A 237 -24.57 6.34 -12.83
C THR A 237 -24.71 5.57 -11.52
N GLY A 238 -23.65 4.86 -11.09
CA GLY A 238 -23.72 3.92 -9.97
C GLY A 238 -24.49 2.63 -10.29
N GLU A 239 -24.87 2.41 -11.56
CA GLU A 239 -25.52 1.18 -11.99
C GLU A 239 -24.55 0.00 -11.87
N ILE A 240 -25.04 -1.13 -11.37
CA ILE A 240 -24.25 -2.37 -11.30
C ILE A 240 -24.08 -2.89 -12.73
N LEU A 241 -22.85 -2.88 -13.23
CA LEU A 241 -22.51 -3.41 -14.56
C LEU A 241 -22.43 -4.93 -14.54
N TYR A 242 -21.83 -5.48 -13.49
CA TYR A 242 -21.81 -6.91 -13.25
C TYR A 242 -21.54 -7.24 -11.79
N ASP A 243 -21.91 -8.46 -11.43
CA ASP A 243 -21.75 -9.03 -10.09
C ASP A 243 -21.50 -10.54 -10.24
N LYS A 244 -20.23 -10.90 -10.51
CA LYS A 244 -19.84 -12.24 -10.96
C LYS A 244 -19.13 -12.99 -9.83
N VAL A 245 -19.64 -14.16 -9.48
CA VAL A 245 -18.98 -15.05 -8.51
C VAL A 245 -17.66 -15.58 -9.07
N MET A 246 -16.61 -15.52 -8.27
CA MET A 246 -15.28 -15.99 -8.63
C MET A 246 -15.19 -17.50 -8.45
N THR A 247 -15.50 -18.26 -9.51
CA THR A 247 -15.52 -19.75 -9.47
C THR A 247 -14.77 -20.40 -10.65
N PHE A 248 -13.80 -19.70 -11.24
CA PHE A 248 -13.00 -20.28 -12.32
C PHE A 248 -12.01 -21.33 -11.78
N GLY A 249 -11.41 -22.17 -12.64
CA GLY A 249 -10.29 -23.05 -12.27
C GLY A 249 -10.56 -24.15 -11.22
N GLY A 250 -11.77 -24.25 -10.65
CA GLY A 250 -12.11 -25.22 -9.60
C GLY A 250 -11.57 -24.87 -8.21
N PHE A 251 -11.24 -23.60 -7.96
CA PHE A 251 -10.74 -23.09 -6.68
C PHE A 251 -11.69 -22.06 -6.08
N ASP A 252 -11.51 -21.79 -4.79
CA ASP A 252 -12.06 -20.61 -4.14
C ASP A 252 -10.98 -19.51 -4.13
N TYR A 253 -11.39 -18.24 -4.08
CA TYR A 253 -10.49 -17.11 -4.28
C TYR A 253 -10.66 -16.06 -3.20
N LYS A 254 -9.58 -15.36 -2.87
CA LYS A 254 -9.62 -14.07 -2.19
C LYS A 254 -8.92 -13.06 -3.08
N ILE A 255 -9.65 -12.06 -3.54
CA ILE A 255 -9.06 -10.96 -4.30
C ILE A 255 -8.36 -10.03 -3.31
N ASP A 256 -7.07 -9.76 -3.54
CA ASP A 256 -6.31 -8.82 -2.72
C ASP A 256 -6.27 -7.43 -3.37
N ARG A 257 -5.97 -7.34 -4.67
CA ARG A 257 -5.76 -6.07 -5.39
C ARG A 257 -6.07 -6.16 -6.89
N GLY A 258 -6.36 -5.01 -7.49
CA GLY A 258 -6.43 -4.80 -8.93
C GLY A 258 -5.51 -3.68 -9.40
N PHE A 259 -5.12 -3.74 -10.66
CA PHE A 259 -4.24 -2.78 -11.30
C PHE A 259 -4.71 -2.56 -12.74
N VAL A 260 -5.10 -1.32 -13.06
CA VAL A 260 -5.49 -0.97 -14.43
C VAL A 260 -4.24 -0.90 -15.30
N ASN A 261 -4.27 -1.58 -16.44
CA ASN A 261 -3.23 -1.42 -17.44
C ASN A 261 -3.48 -0.08 -18.18
N PRO A 262 -2.61 0.93 -18.09
CA PRO A 262 -2.85 2.23 -18.72
C PRO A 262 -2.68 2.20 -20.25
N ILE A 263 -2.21 1.07 -20.82
CA ILE A 263 -1.90 0.93 -22.26
C ILE A 263 -2.96 0.08 -22.97
N LYS A 264 -3.59 -0.84 -22.25
CA LYS A 264 -4.62 -1.76 -22.76
C LYS A 264 -5.84 -1.65 -21.88
N ASP A 265 -7.01 -1.77 -22.47
CA ASP A 265 -8.28 -1.75 -21.75
C ASP A 265 -8.51 -3.07 -20.99
N GLU A 266 -7.68 -3.32 -19.97
CA GLU A 266 -7.69 -4.53 -19.15
C GLU A 266 -7.29 -4.20 -17.70
N VAL A 267 -7.87 -4.95 -16.77
CA VAL A 267 -7.56 -4.89 -15.35
C VAL A 267 -6.86 -6.18 -14.92
N TRP A 268 -5.70 -6.03 -14.29
CA TRP A 268 -4.94 -7.13 -13.71
C TRP A 268 -5.33 -7.31 -12.25
N ILE A 269 -5.84 -8.48 -11.90
CA ILE A 269 -6.29 -8.83 -10.56
C ILE A 269 -5.37 -9.88 -10.00
N THR A 270 -5.01 -9.73 -8.72
CA THR A 270 -4.21 -10.70 -7.99
C THR A 270 -4.85 -11.00 -6.64
N GLY A 271 -4.61 -12.21 -6.16
CA GLY A 271 -5.03 -12.62 -4.83
C GLY A 271 -4.63 -14.06 -4.55
N ASP A 272 -5.21 -14.64 -3.52
CA ASP A 272 -5.01 -16.03 -3.14
C ASP A 272 -6.04 -16.96 -3.78
N TYR A 273 -5.64 -18.21 -3.99
CA TYR A 273 -6.58 -19.29 -4.28
C TYR A 273 -6.45 -20.45 -3.29
N PHE A 274 -7.55 -21.14 -3.06
CA PHE A 274 -7.75 -22.20 -2.07
C PHE A 274 -8.39 -23.42 -2.72
N GLU A 275 -8.23 -24.59 -2.08
CA GLU A 275 -9.03 -25.75 -2.45
C GLU A 275 -10.52 -25.41 -2.28
N LYS A 276 -11.34 -25.90 -3.21
CA LYS A 276 -12.78 -25.63 -3.19
C LYS A 276 -13.42 -26.11 -1.88
N GLY A 277 -14.19 -25.24 -1.23
CA GLY A 277 -14.84 -25.47 0.06
C GLY A 277 -13.99 -25.11 1.28
N HIS A 278 -12.77 -24.61 1.08
CA HIS A 278 -11.86 -24.22 2.17
C HIS A 278 -11.86 -22.70 2.33
N SER A 279 -11.94 -22.22 3.58
CA SER A 279 -11.96 -20.79 3.87
C SER A 279 -10.57 -20.25 4.26
N GLU A 280 -10.37 -18.95 4.00
CA GLU A 280 -9.19 -18.18 4.42
C GLU A 280 -8.91 -18.29 5.92
N GLU A 281 -9.96 -18.44 6.73
CA GLU A 281 -9.85 -18.45 8.18
C GLU A 281 -9.29 -19.74 8.74
N ALA A 282 -9.48 -20.85 8.02
CA ALA A 282 -9.12 -22.18 8.48
C ALA A 282 -7.79 -22.67 7.91
N GLU A 283 -7.42 -22.24 6.70
CA GLU A 283 -6.31 -22.84 5.97
C GLU A 283 -5.39 -21.84 5.26
N ASN A 284 -4.18 -22.32 4.90
CA ASN A 284 -3.28 -21.53 4.08
C ASN A 284 -3.72 -21.64 2.62
N SER A 285 -3.63 -20.54 1.86
CA SER A 285 -3.82 -20.58 0.41
C SER A 285 -2.86 -21.58 -0.24
N GLN A 286 -3.24 -22.11 -1.41
CA GLN A 286 -2.38 -23.00 -2.20
C GLN A 286 -1.34 -22.22 -3.00
N GLY A 287 -1.64 -20.96 -3.31
CA GLY A 287 -0.79 -20.06 -4.08
C GLY A 287 -1.48 -18.73 -4.34
N LEU A 288 -0.90 -17.97 -5.26
CA LEU A 288 -1.50 -16.77 -5.81
C LEU A 288 -2.12 -17.05 -7.17
N PHE A 289 -3.23 -16.40 -7.47
CA PHE A 289 -3.70 -16.28 -8.84
C PHE A 289 -3.39 -14.88 -9.36
N ILE A 290 -3.17 -14.80 -10.67
CA ILE A 290 -3.15 -13.56 -11.43
C ILE A 290 -4.14 -13.74 -12.56
N MET A 291 -4.94 -12.73 -12.81
CA MET A 291 -5.99 -12.77 -13.82
C MET A 291 -6.05 -11.44 -14.54
N LYS A 292 -6.30 -11.48 -15.85
CA LYS A 292 -6.67 -10.30 -16.62
C LYS A 292 -8.16 -10.35 -16.91
N ILE A 293 -8.83 -9.25 -16.69
CA ILE A 293 -10.22 -9.06 -17.09
C ILE A 293 -10.37 -7.84 -17.98
N THR A 294 -11.41 -7.82 -18.79
CA THR A 294 -11.90 -6.59 -19.41
C THR A 294 -12.66 -5.72 -18.37
N PRO A 295 -12.88 -4.42 -18.64
CA PRO A 295 -13.74 -3.55 -17.82
C PRO A 295 -15.15 -4.09 -17.55
N ASP A 296 -15.69 -4.91 -18.46
CA ASP A 296 -16.99 -5.60 -18.39
C ASP A 296 -16.91 -6.99 -17.71
N GLY A 297 -15.75 -7.32 -17.15
CA GLY A 297 -15.51 -8.48 -16.31
C GLY A 297 -15.41 -9.79 -17.07
N GLU A 298 -15.06 -9.78 -18.36
CA GLU A 298 -14.71 -11.00 -19.09
C GLU A 298 -13.28 -11.42 -18.76
N ILE A 299 -13.07 -12.70 -18.44
CA ILE A 299 -11.73 -13.21 -18.13
C ILE A 299 -10.97 -13.41 -19.43
N LEU A 300 -9.87 -12.66 -19.59
CA LEU A 300 -8.99 -12.74 -20.75
C LEU A 300 -7.92 -13.82 -20.58
N ASP A 301 -7.33 -13.91 -19.39
CA ASP A 301 -6.29 -14.90 -19.06
C ASP A 301 -6.17 -15.08 -17.56
N SER A 302 -5.55 -16.18 -17.14
CA SER A 302 -5.22 -16.41 -15.74
C SER A 302 -4.02 -17.34 -15.57
N ASP A 303 -3.24 -17.12 -14.52
CA ASP A 303 -2.16 -18.00 -14.10
C ASP A 303 -2.21 -18.25 -12.59
N PHE A 304 -1.68 -19.40 -12.18
CA PHE A 304 -1.63 -19.85 -10.79
C PHE A 304 -0.19 -20.10 -10.37
N ILE A 305 0.24 -19.42 -9.32
CA ILE A 305 1.58 -19.48 -8.76
C ILE A 305 1.52 -20.21 -7.42
N PRO A 306 1.71 -21.53 -7.38
CA PRO A 306 1.66 -22.30 -6.14
C PRO A 306 2.85 -22.00 -5.23
N TRP A 307 2.60 -22.05 -3.92
CA TRP A 307 3.63 -21.84 -2.89
C TRP A 307 4.66 -22.96 -2.80
N ASP A 308 4.32 -24.15 -3.33
CA ASP A 308 5.09 -25.40 -3.23
C ASP A 308 6.45 -25.41 -3.95
N GLY A 309 6.88 -24.25 -4.46
CA GLY A 309 8.26 -24.02 -4.88
C GLY A 309 8.44 -23.74 -6.36
N LYS A 310 7.36 -23.55 -7.13
CA LYS A 310 7.45 -23.13 -8.55
C LYS A 310 8.05 -21.73 -8.74
N ILE A 311 7.90 -20.82 -7.78
CA ILE A 311 8.57 -19.49 -7.80
C ILE A 311 10.09 -19.62 -8.00
N ASN A 312 10.73 -20.65 -7.42
CA ASN A 312 12.16 -20.89 -7.61
C ASN A 312 12.54 -21.15 -9.07
N ARG A 313 11.64 -21.77 -9.85
CA ARG A 313 11.88 -22.13 -11.26
C ARG A 313 12.02 -20.90 -12.15
N TYR A 314 11.40 -19.79 -11.77
CA TYR A 314 11.43 -18.53 -12.52
C TYR A 314 12.54 -17.58 -12.06
N SER A 315 13.32 -17.95 -11.04
CA SER A 315 14.45 -17.13 -10.57
C SER A 315 15.71 -17.42 -11.40
N ALA A 316 16.05 -16.52 -12.34
CA ALA A 316 17.19 -16.68 -13.24
C ALA A 316 18.57 -16.76 -12.51
N SER A 317 18.64 -16.37 -11.24
CA SER A 317 19.87 -16.29 -10.43
C SER A 317 20.11 -17.50 -9.50
N TYR A 318 19.45 -18.64 -9.74
CA TYR A 318 19.46 -19.78 -8.82
C TYR A 318 20.77 -20.60 -8.86
N LYS A 319 21.82 -20.10 -8.21
CA LYS A 319 23.03 -20.89 -7.84
C LYS A 319 23.37 -20.87 -6.35
N LYS A 320 22.72 -20.04 -5.51
CA LYS A 320 22.97 -20.01 -4.05
C LYS A 320 21.71 -19.77 -3.23
N GLY A 321 21.32 -20.76 -2.42
CA GLY A 321 20.34 -20.67 -1.34
C GLY A 321 18.88 -20.88 -1.79
N LYS A 322 18.28 -22.01 -1.36
CA LYS A 322 16.83 -22.28 -1.52
C LYS A 322 16.02 -21.12 -0.95
N LEU A 323 14.95 -20.69 -1.64
CA LEU A 323 13.93 -19.87 -0.98
C LEU A 323 13.43 -20.64 0.23
N LYS A 324 13.42 -19.97 1.39
CA LYS A 324 12.81 -20.55 2.58
C LYS A 324 11.30 -20.60 2.35
N LYS A 325 10.63 -21.64 2.84
CA LYS A 325 9.16 -21.75 2.79
C LYS A 325 8.56 -20.47 3.40
N GLY A 326 7.60 -19.89 2.70
CA GLY A 326 6.99 -18.60 3.01
C GLY A 326 5.99 -18.20 1.93
N PHE A 327 5.43 -17.00 2.10
CA PHE A 327 4.41 -16.40 1.26
C PHE A 327 4.97 -15.15 0.56
N LEU A 328 4.24 -14.61 -0.41
CA LEU A 328 4.52 -13.35 -1.07
C LEU A 328 3.35 -12.40 -0.89
N HIS A 329 3.64 -11.12 -0.74
CA HIS A 329 2.65 -10.05 -0.78
C HIS A 329 2.98 -9.10 -1.92
N PHE A 330 2.09 -8.97 -2.90
CA PHE A 330 2.24 -8.02 -4.00
C PHE A 330 1.87 -6.61 -3.55
N HIS A 331 2.84 -5.71 -3.66
CA HIS A 331 2.66 -4.30 -3.31
C HIS A 331 2.15 -3.49 -4.49
N ASP A 332 2.64 -3.76 -5.71
CA ASP A 332 2.43 -2.89 -6.86
C ASP A 332 2.64 -3.63 -8.18
N PHE A 333 2.06 -3.10 -9.27
CA PHE A 333 2.27 -3.55 -10.65
C PHE A 333 2.68 -2.36 -11.53
N VAL A 334 3.75 -2.57 -12.30
CA VAL A 334 4.26 -1.59 -13.27
C VAL A 334 4.00 -2.08 -14.67
N PHE A 335 3.38 -1.22 -15.49
CA PHE A 335 3.12 -1.45 -16.91
C PHE A 335 4.03 -0.55 -17.74
N LEU A 336 4.79 -1.14 -18.66
CA LEU A 336 5.64 -0.38 -19.58
C LEU A 336 5.01 -0.30 -20.97
N GLU A 337 5.27 0.79 -21.69
CA GLU A 337 4.73 1.09 -23.03
C GLU A 337 4.96 -0.04 -24.03
N ASN A 338 6.06 -0.79 -23.86
CA ASN A 338 6.40 -1.94 -24.70
C ASN A 338 5.58 -3.22 -24.38
N GLY A 339 4.60 -3.13 -23.48
CA GLY A 339 3.71 -4.22 -23.07
C GLY A 339 4.29 -5.14 -21.98
N GLN A 340 5.48 -4.87 -21.46
CA GLN A 340 6.01 -5.64 -20.33
C GLN A 340 5.30 -5.25 -19.03
N VAL A 341 4.97 -6.25 -18.22
CA VAL A 341 4.27 -6.08 -16.94
C VAL A 341 5.13 -6.63 -15.82
N PHE A 342 5.27 -5.86 -14.75
CA PHE A 342 6.10 -6.22 -13.60
C PHE A 342 5.32 -6.16 -12.29
N GLY A 343 5.15 -7.29 -11.60
CA GLY A 343 4.61 -7.30 -10.24
C GLY A 343 5.72 -7.20 -9.20
N ILE A 344 5.55 -6.34 -8.20
CA ILE A 344 6.51 -6.07 -7.15
C ILE A 344 5.99 -6.67 -5.85
N ALA A 345 6.78 -7.52 -5.20
CA ALA A 345 6.35 -8.22 -3.99
C ALA A 345 7.44 -8.34 -2.93
N GLU A 346 7.02 -8.55 -1.68
CA GLU A 346 7.90 -8.95 -0.59
C GLU A 346 7.57 -10.36 -0.10
N GLN A 347 8.62 -11.13 0.20
CA GLN A 347 8.46 -12.39 0.90
C GLN A 347 8.21 -12.16 2.39
N TYR A 348 7.32 -12.95 2.98
CA TYR A 348 7.16 -13.03 4.43
C TYR A 348 6.94 -14.47 4.89
N ARG A 349 7.27 -14.77 6.15
CA ARG A 349 7.10 -16.11 6.71
C ARG A 349 7.06 -16.11 8.24
N LYS A 350 6.41 -17.13 8.79
CA LYS A 350 6.59 -17.52 10.18
C LYS A 350 7.93 -18.24 10.35
N ALA A 351 8.64 -17.94 11.44
CA ALA A 351 9.84 -18.66 11.84
C ALA A 351 9.82 -18.97 13.33
N PHE A 352 10.43 -20.11 13.71
CA PHE A 352 10.57 -20.52 15.10
C PHE A 352 11.84 -19.93 15.72
N ARG A 353 11.77 -19.56 17.01
CA ARG A 353 12.96 -19.19 17.78
C ARG A 353 13.69 -20.46 18.24
N ALA A 354 14.96 -20.60 17.85
CA ALA A 354 15.74 -21.82 18.05
C ALA A 354 16.22 -22.09 19.50
N TRP A 355 15.86 -21.25 20.48
CA TRP A 355 16.29 -21.40 21.87
C TRP A 355 15.12 -21.84 22.76
N GLY A 356 15.20 -23.04 23.36
CA GLY A 356 14.31 -23.47 24.44
C GLY A 356 13.03 -24.21 24.05
N VAL A 357 12.96 -24.85 22.86
CA VAL A 357 11.78 -25.65 22.45
C VAL A 357 11.46 -26.77 23.44
N ALA A 358 12.47 -27.34 24.11
CA ALA A 358 12.27 -28.36 25.16
C ALA A 358 11.77 -27.78 26.50
N GLU A 359 12.11 -26.54 26.84
CA GLU A 359 11.82 -25.95 28.15
C GLU A 359 10.46 -25.24 28.20
N ARG A 360 10.01 -24.70 27.05
CA ARG A 360 8.75 -23.94 26.93
C ARG A 360 7.55 -24.78 26.47
N ALA A 361 7.77 -25.97 25.93
CA ALA A 361 6.69 -26.90 25.62
C ALA A 361 6.04 -27.49 26.89
N VAL A 362 6.74 -27.47 28.03
CA VAL A 362 6.26 -28.01 29.32
C VAL A 362 5.35 -27.03 30.06
N THR A 363 5.41 -25.73 29.76
CA THR A 363 4.52 -24.70 30.33
C THR A 363 3.45 -24.31 29.30
N ALA A 364 2.34 -25.06 29.31
CA ALA A 364 1.21 -24.95 28.36
C ALA A 364 0.55 -23.55 28.23
N GLY A 365 0.96 -22.55 29.03
CA GLY A 365 0.41 -21.19 29.02
C GLY A 365 1.17 -20.16 28.16
N MET A 366 2.28 -20.51 27.49
CA MET A 366 3.15 -19.54 26.78
C MET A 366 3.35 -19.80 25.28
N ALA A 367 2.36 -20.42 24.60
CA ALA A 367 2.41 -20.70 23.16
C ALA A 367 2.68 -19.46 22.28
N GLY A 368 2.32 -18.26 22.75
CA GLY A 368 2.52 -17.00 22.04
C GLY A 368 3.98 -16.54 21.89
N HIS A 369 4.97 -17.18 22.52
CA HIS A 369 6.38 -16.75 22.48
C HIS A 369 7.29 -17.57 21.54
N LEU A 370 6.72 -18.52 20.78
CA LEU A 370 7.50 -19.51 20.03
C LEU A 370 7.79 -19.08 18.58
N THR A 371 6.98 -18.19 18.02
CA THR A 371 7.11 -17.76 16.62
C THR A 371 7.45 -16.29 16.49
N LYS A 372 8.09 -15.95 15.36
CA LYS A 372 8.35 -14.59 14.90
C LYS A 372 7.96 -14.48 13.43
N VAL A 373 7.54 -13.29 13.03
CA VAL A 373 7.29 -12.98 11.63
C VAL A 373 8.54 -12.35 11.03
N ILE A 374 9.02 -12.94 9.94
CA ILE A 374 10.16 -12.47 9.18
C ILE A 374 9.63 -11.94 7.85
N VAL A 375 9.92 -10.68 7.56
CA VAL A 375 9.85 -10.14 6.21
C VAL A 375 11.23 -10.28 5.57
N GLY A 376 11.24 -10.81 4.37
CA GLY A 376 12.41 -11.24 3.63
C GLY A 376 12.65 -10.40 2.40
N ASP A 377 13.02 -11.07 1.32
CA ASP A 377 13.50 -10.43 0.10
C ASP A 377 12.41 -9.73 -0.71
N MET A 378 12.83 -8.71 -1.46
CA MET A 378 12.02 -8.13 -2.53
C MET A 378 12.11 -8.98 -3.79
N PHE A 379 11.01 -9.04 -4.53
CA PHE A 379 10.91 -9.66 -5.84
C PHE A 379 10.30 -8.69 -6.84
N VAL A 380 10.83 -8.73 -8.05
CA VAL A 380 10.24 -8.12 -9.24
C VAL A 380 9.95 -9.26 -10.22
N PHE A 381 8.68 -9.56 -10.41
CA PHE A 381 8.18 -10.60 -11.30
C PHE A 381 7.85 -9.99 -12.64
N GLU A 382 8.37 -10.55 -13.73
CA GLU A 382 8.03 -10.19 -15.11
C GLU A 382 6.96 -11.14 -15.61
N PHE A 383 5.84 -10.60 -16.08
CA PHE A 383 4.71 -11.33 -16.62
C PHE A 383 4.65 -11.17 -18.14
N GLY A 384 4.24 -12.25 -18.81
CA GLY A 384 3.92 -12.23 -20.22
C GLY A 384 2.59 -11.53 -20.47
N ASN A 385 2.32 -11.22 -21.74
CA ASN A 385 1.02 -10.70 -22.16
C ASN A 385 -0.14 -11.65 -21.85
N ASP A 386 0.12 -12.92 -21.58
CA ASP A 386 -0.84 -13.96 -21.18
C ASP A 386 -0.93 -14.12 -19.65
N ALA A 387 -0.54 -13.10 -18.87
CA ALA A 387 -0.48 -13.11 -17.40
C ALA A 387 0.46 -14.17 -16.78
N LYS A 388 1.12 -15.00 -17.59
CA LYS A 388 2.00 -16.05 -17.08
C LYS A 388 3.29 -15.47 -16.56
N LEU A 389 3.77 -16.04 -15.46
CA LEU A 389 5.06 -15.67 -14.90
C LEU A 389 6.19 -16.09 -15.84
N VAL A 390 6.94 -15.11 -16.37
CA VAL A 390 8.08 -15.34 -17.28
C VAL A 390 9.37 -15.47 -16.49
N LYS A 391 9.63 -14.51 -15.59
CA LYS A 391 10.90 -14.39 -14.87
C LYS A 391 10.72 -13.67 -13.55
N SER A 392 11.62 -13.91 -12.60
CA SER A 392 11.73 -13.08 -11.42
C SER A 392 13.16 -12.60 -11.16
N THR A 393 13.26 -11.37 -10.66
CA THR A 393 14.47 -10.74 -10.17
C THR A 393 14.36 -10.56 -8.66
N ARG A 394 15.36 -11.07 -7.92
CA ARG A 394 15.38 -11.03 -6.45
C ARG A 394 16.35 -9.97 -5.95
N ALA A 395 15.91 -9.16 -5.00
CA ALA A 395 16.77 -8.27 -4.24
C ALA A 395 16.86 -8.76 -2.79
N ARG A 396 18.01 -9.34 -2.45
CA ARG A 396 18.22 -9.95 -1.13
C ARG A 396 18.20 -8.88 -0.03
N LYS A 397 17.46 -9.16 1.04
CA LYS A 397 17.39 -8.39 2.28
C LYS A 397 17.91 -9.23 3.45
N PRO A 398 18.52 -8.61 4.47
CA PRO A 398 18.74 -9.28 5.74
C PRO A 398 17.36 -9.64 6.34
N GLU A 399 17.22 -10.85 6.86
CA GLU A 399 15.99 -11.26 7.54
C GLU A 399 15.83 -10.45 8.82
N LYS A 400 14.74 -9.68 8.93
CA LYS A 400 14.45 -8.87 10.11
C LYS A 400 13.16 -9.37 10.77
N ASP A 401 13.20 -9.41 12.09
CA ASP A 401 12.02 -9.68 12.91
C ASP A 401 11.19 -8.39 12.95
N HIS A 402 9.96 -8.45 12.46
CA HIS A 402 9.10 -7.25 12.38
C HIS A 402 8.11 -7.16 13.52
N LEU A 403 7.79 -8.28 14.16
CA LEU A 403 6.81 -8.33 15.24
C LEU A 403 7.41 -9.03 16.46
N PRO A 404 7.40 -8.39 17.66
CA PRO A 404 7.68 -9.11 18.88
C PRO A 404 6.61 -10.21 19.03
N GLY A 405 7.03 -11.45 19.22
CA GLY A 405 6.12 -12.58 19.50
C GLY A 405 5.51 -12.48 20.90
N LYS A 406 4.83 -11.37 21.19
CA LYS A 406 3.98 -11.16 22.37
C LYS A 406 2.57 -10.91 21.84
N GLY A 407 1.55 -11.42 22.53
CA GLY A 407 0.17 -11.29 22.12
C GLY A 407 -0.20 -12.20 20.93
N PRO A 408 -1.31 -11.92 20.22
CA PRO A 408 -1.86 -12.81 19.20
C PRO A 408 -0.87 -13.12 18.08
N PHE A 409 0.03 -12.19 17.74
CA PHE A 409 1.01 -12.30 16.64
C PHE A 409 2.01 -13.45 16.74
N GLY A 410 2.34 -13.88 17.96
CA GLY A 410 3.25 -15.01 18.16
C GLY A 410 2.53 -16.36 18.30
N SER A 411 1.19 -16.35 18.20
CA SER A 411 0.37 -17.55 18.25
C SER A 411 0.65 -18.45 17.04
N LEU A 412 0.86 -19.73 17.32
CA LEU A 412 0.96 -20.77 16.28
C LEU A 412 -0.30 -20.86 15.43
N LEU A 413 -1.45 -20.41 15.96
CA LEU A 413 -2.77 -20.63 15.39
C LEU A 413 -3.17 -19.63 14.30
N ILE A 414 -2.49 -18.49 14.13
CA ILE A 414 -2.84 -17.53 13.06
C ILE A 414 -2.45 -18.13 11.69
N PRO A 415 -3.35 -18.29 10.70
CA PRO A 415 -2.95 -18.73 9.36
C PRO A 415 -1.86 -17.86 8.74
N GLY A 416 -1.04 -18.44 7.86
CA GLY A 416 0.07 -17.74 7.24
C GLY A 416 -0.35 -16.47 6.48
N LYS A 417 -1.46 -16.50 5.73
CA LYS A 417 -1.97 -15.34 5.00
C LYS A 417 -2.46 -14.21 5.91
N LYS A 418 -3.19 -14.51 7.00
CA LYS A 418 -3.63 -13.48 7.96
C LYS A 418 -2.47 -12.64 8.50
N ILE A 419 -1.26 -13.22 8.61
CA ILE A 419 -0.06 -12.44 8.94
C ILE A 419 0.30 -11.43 7.86
N GLY A 420 0.16 -11.79 6.59
CA GLY A 420 0.42 -10.88 5.47
C GLY A 420 -0.47 -9.64 5.52
N ASP A 421 -1.75 -9.82 5.85
CA ASP A 421 -2.71 -8.73 5.99
C ASP A 421 -2.37 -7.85 7.21
N MET A 422 -2.06 -8.47 8.35
CA MET A 422 -1.60 -7.75 9.54
C MET A 422 -0.32 -6.93 9.27
N LEU A 423 0.62 -7.48 8.49
CA LEU A 423 1.84 -6.75 8.10
C LEU A 423 1.51 -5.51 7.24
N THR A 424 0.46 -5.59 6.41
CA THR A 424 -0.02 -4.44 5.62
C THR A 424 -0.61 -3.37 6.54
N GLU A 425 -1.53 -3.76 7.42
CA GLU A 425 -2.19 -2.85 8.37
C GLU A 425 -1.19 -2.13 9.29
N MET A 426 -0.10 -2.82 9.66
CA MET A 426 0.96 -2.27 10.50
C MET A 426 2.05 -1.52 9.72
N ASN A 427 1.92 -1.40 8.39
CA ASN A 427 2.96 -0.86 7.51
C ASN A 427 4.34 -1.49 7.77
N ALA A 428 4.37 -2.80 8.01
CA ALA A 428 5.55 -3.50 8.48
C ALA A 428 6.46 -3.96 7.33
N TYR A 429 5.96 -4.05 6.09
CA TYR A 429 6.78 -4.35 4.93
C TYR A 429 7.86 -3.28 4.71
N ASN A 430 8.88 -3.60 3.92
CA ASN A 430 9.94 -2.63 3.63
C ASN A 430 9.82 -2.00 2.25
N PHE A 431 8.85 -2.41 1.43
CA PHE A 431 8.48 -1.71 0.22
C PHE A 431 8.05 -0.29 0.57
N SER A 432 8.56 0.70 -0.16
CA SER A 432 8.14 2.10 -0.03
C SER A 432 7.20 2.45 -1.17
N HIS A 433 7.69 2.44 -2.41
CA HIS A 433 6.92 2.74 -3.60
C HIS A 433 7.64 2.26 -4.87
N ALA A 434 6.93 2.23 -5.99
CA ALA A 434 7.51 2.20 -7.32
C ALA A 434 7.33 3.56 -8.00
N SER A 435 8.29 3.95 -8.82
CA SER A 435 8.16 5.11 -9.70
C SER A 435 8.38 4.67 -11.14
N VAL A 436 7.46 5.07 -12.00
CA VAL A 436 7.54 4.88 -13.46
C VAL A 436 7.81 6.25 -14.07
N ASN A 437 8.55 6.33 -15.18
CA ASN A 437 8.63 7.60 -15.91
C ASN A 437 7.35 7.88 -16.70
N ASN A 438 7.19 9.10 -17.19
CA ASN A 438 6.04 9.49 -18.00
C ASN A 438 5.90 8.69 -19.30
N GLU A 439 7.02 8.32 -19.92
CA GLU A 439 7.01 7.50 -21.13
C GLU A 439 6.76 6.02 -20.83
N SER A 440 6.66 5.62 -19.56
CA SER A 440 6.49 4.22 -19.16
C SER A 440 7.52 3.28 -19.81
N THR A 441 8.77 3.73 -19.94
CA THR A 441 9.88 2.94 -20.52
C THR A 441 10.86 2.44 -19.47
N LYS A 442 10.79 2.96 -18.24
CA LYS A 442 11.62 2.55 -17.11
C LYS A 442 10.86 2.69 -15.79
N PHE A 443 11.30 1.93 -14.81
CA PHE A 443 10.81 2.07 -13.44
C PHE A 443 11.92 1.88 -12.41
N THR A 444 11.65 2.36 -11.19
CA THR A 444 12.50 2.16 -10.03
C THR A 444 11.65 1.74 -8.84
N VAL A 445 12.02 0.64 -8.19
CA VAL A 445 11.39 0.15 -6.96
C VAL A 445 12.23 0.60 -5.78
N PHE A 446 11.61 1.27 -4.80
CA PHE A 446 12.25 1.75 -3.59
C PHE A 446 11.84 0.92 -2.39
N TYR A 447 12.81 0.52 -1.57
CA TYR A 447 12.53 -0.26 -0.37
C TYR A 447 13.59 -0.02 0.72
N TYR A 448 13.14 -0.05 1.97
CA TYR A 448 14.00 0.12 3.14
C TYR A 448 14.81 -1.12 3.44
N MET A 449 15.99 -0.89 3.98
CA MET A 449 16.83 -1.94 4.54
C MET A 449 17.68 -1.35 5.66
N LYS A 450 17.99 -2.16 6.68
CA LYS A 450 19.05 -1.84 7.63
C LYS A 450 20.37 -2.38 7.10
N GLU A 451 21.42 -1.57 7.08
CA GLU A 451 22.73 -2.05 6.62
C GLU A 451 23.23 -3.19 7.52
N ASP A 452 23.74 -4.26 6.89
CA ASP A 452 24.38 -5.37 7.59
C ASP A 452 25.78 -4.93 8.02
N LEU A 453 25.86 -4.32 9.20
CA LEU A 453 27.08 -3.75 9.73
C LEU A 453 27.89 -4.81 10.47
N THR A 454 29.20 -4.78 10.29
CA THR A 454 30.09 -5.53 11.20
C THR A 454 30.00 -4.97 12.62
N LYS A 455 30.30 -5.77 13.65
CA LYS A 455 30.34 -5.33 15.06
C LYS A 455 31.17 -4.05 15.28
N LYS A 456 32.24 -3.87 14.49
CA LYS A 456 33.09 -2.67 14.53
C LYS A 456 32.35 -1.44 13.97
N GLN A 457 31.62 -1.62 12.88
CA GLN A 457 30.79 -0.56 12.30
C GLN A 457 29.58 -0.24 13.20
N GLU A 458 28.93 -1.23 13.81
CA GLU A 458 27.85 -1.00 14.79
C GLU A 458 28.31 -0.13 15.97
N LYS A 459 29.55 -0.33 16.44
CA LYS A 459 30.14 0.50 17.50
C LYS A 459 30.44 1.93 17.03
N GLN A 460 30.84 2.10 15.76
CA GLN A 460 31.13 3.40 15.16
C GLN A 460 29.85 4.21 14.88
N TYR A 461 28.78 3.56 14.44
CA TYR A 461 27.49 4.19 14.11
C TYR A 461 26.49 4.20 15.28
N ARG A 462 26.99 4.09 16.53
CA ARG A 462 26.20 4.04 17.78
C ARG A 462 25.01 3.06 17.74
N ARG A 463 25.25 1.77 18.02
CA ARG A 463 24.26 0.69 18.35
C ARG A 463 23.08 0.44 17.40
N GLU A 464 22.73 1.34 16.49
CA GLU A 464 21.61 1.25 15.59
C GLU A 464 22.14 1.44 14.17
N GLY A 465 22.26 0.33 13.43
CA GLY A 465 22.76 0.39 12.06
C GLY A 465 22.00 1.37 11.15
N ARG A 466 22.70 1.90 10.15
CA ARG A 466 22.18 2.93 9.25
C ARG A 466 21.00 2.41 8.44
N TRP A 467 19.93 3.19 8.43
CA TRP A 467 18.83 2.98 7.48
C TRP A 467 19.31 3.36 6.08
N ILE A 468 19.10 2.44 5.15
CA ILE A 468 19.37 2.65 3.74
C ILE A 468 18.06 2.48 2.96
N LEU A 469 17.87 3.36 2.00
CA LEU A 469 16.91 3.15 0.93
C LEU A 469 17.65 2.45 -0.20
N ARG A 470 17.15 1.30 -0.64
CA ARG A 470 17.67 0.62 -1.81
C ARG A 470 16.73 0.77 -2.98
N THR A 471 17.33 0.68 -4.17
CA THR A 471 16.57 0.70 -5.41
C THR A 471 16.81 -0.56 -6.24
N VAL A 472 15.79 -0.98 -6.97
CA VAL A 472 15.91 -1.85 -8.13
C VAL A 472 15.33 -1.10 -9.32
N GLY A 473 16.20 -0.64 -10.22
CA GLY A 473 15.81 0.01 -11.46
C GLY A 473 15.69 -0.99 -12.60
N TYR A 474 14.83 -0.70 -13.57
CA TYR A 474 14.74 -1.42 -14.82
C TYR A 474 14.65 -0.44 -15.99
N GLN A 475 15.57 -0.56 -16.93
CA GLN A 475 15.62 0.24 -18.16
C GLN A 475 16.36 -0.55 -19.24
N ASP A 476 15.93 -0.44 -20.50
CA ASP A 476 16.62 -1.08 -21.64
C ASP A 476 16.84 -2.59 -21.45
N ARG A 477 15.86 -3.26 -20.84
CA ARG A 477 15.88 -4.70 -20.48
C ARG A 477 16.98 -5.11 -19.49
N ALA A 478 17.58 -4.15 -18.81
CA ALA A 478 18.60 -4.36 -17.79
C ALA A 478 18.13 -3.88 -16.42
N TYR A 479 18.53 -4.61 -15.38
CA TYR A 479 18.30 -4.21 -14.00
C TYR A 479 19.51 -3.45 -13.45
N SER A 480 19.26 -2.38 -12.72
CA SER A 480 20.24 -1.65 -11.93
C SER A 480 19.87 -1.71 -10.44
N LYS A 481 20.85 -1.45 -9.57
CA LYS A 481 20.65 -1.36 -8.12
C LYS A 481 21.46 -0.20 -7.59
N ASP A 482 20.85 0.59 -6.73
CA ASP A 482 21.53 1.65 -5.98
C ASP A 482 21.15 1.61 -4.50
N LYS A 483 21.85 2.41 -3.69
CA LYS A 483 21.53 2.63 -2.28
C LYS A 483 21.81 4.08 -1.86
N ILE A 484 20.89 4.62 -1.06
CA ILE A 484 20.96 5.92 -0.44
C ILE A 484 20.99 5.72 1.07
N TYR A 485 21.88 6.44 1.75
CA TYR A 485 21.90 6.46 3.21
C TYR A 485 20.90 7.52 3.70
N LEU A 486 19.90 7.09 4.45
CA LEU A 486 18.83 7.98 4.90
C LEU A 486 19.27 8.83 6.11
N THR A 487 20.15 8.30 6.95
CA THR A 487 20.79 9.02 8.05
C THR A 487 22.30 9.16 7.83
N ASP A 488 22.86 10.28 8.28
CA ASP A 488 24.31 10.44 8.43
C ASP A 488 24.88 9.68 9.65
N GLY A 489 23.99 9.11 10.47
CA GLY A 489 24.30 8.35 11.68
C GLY A 489 24.55 9.21 12.92
N LYS A 490 24.30 10.52 12.88
CA LYS A 490 24.50 11.43 14.02
C LYS A 490 23.24 11.74 14.81
N LYS A 491 22.06 11.66 14.17
CA LYS A 491 20.77 11.89 14.82
C LYS A 491 20.22 10.58 15.36
N GLU A 492 20.52 10.29 16.63
CA GLU A 492 19.92 9.15 17.33
C GLU A 492 18.40 9.36 17.45
N GLY A 493 17.62 8.31 17.19
CA GLY A 493 16.16 8.35 17.33
C GLY A 493 15.40 9.05 16.21
N ALA A 494 16.03 9.35 15.07
CA ALA A 494 15.32 9.90 13.92
C ALA A 494 14.39 8.86 13.26
N GLU A 495 13.11 9.19 13.14
CA GLU A 495 12.14 8.48 12.32
C GLU A 495 12.20 9.01 10.89
N ILE A 496 12.19 8.10 9.91
CA ILE A 496 12.32 8.47 8.50
C ILE A 496 11.24 7.81 7.67
N THR A 497 10.54 8.64 6.91
CA THR A 497 9.61 8.21 5.87
C THR A 497 10.08 8.75 4.53
N VAL A 498 10.10 7.89 3.52
CA VAL A 498 10.45 8.20 2.14
C VAL A 498 9.17 8.21 1.32
N LEU A 499 9.00 9.29 0.57
CA LEU A 499 7.89 9.52 -0.34
C LEU A 499 8.39 9.62 -1.79
N PRO A 500 7.52 9.35 -2.78
CA PRO A 500 7.82 9.60 -4.19
C PRO A 500 8.28 11.05 -4.43
N ALA A 501 9.15 11.27 -5.41
CA ALA A 501 9.54 12.61 -5.82
C ALA A 501 9.71 12.74 -7.34
N LYS A 502 10.02 13.96 -7.80
CA LYS A 502 10.35 14.23 -9.20
C LYS A 502 11.51 13.33 -9.69
N PRO A 503 11.59 13.04 -11.01
CA PRO A 503 12.59 12.13 -11.55
C PRO A 503 14.03 12.43 -11.08
N GLY A 504 14.71 11.39 -10.59
CA GLY A 504 16.09 11.48 -10.08
C GLY A 504 16.19 11.90 -8.61
N TYR A 505 15.09 12.04 -7.90
CA TYR A 505 15.05 12.38 -6.47
C TYR A 505 14.16 11.41 -5.68
N VAL A 506 14.34 11.42 -4.37
CA VAL A 506 13.38 10.91 -3.38
C VAL A 506 13.09 12.00 -2.36
N LEU A 507 11.86 12.05 -1.85
CA LEU A 507 11.51 12.94 -0.75
C LEU A 507 11.70 12.18 0.56
N ILE A 508 12.38 12.81 1.51
CA ILE A 508 12.63 12.27 2.84
C ILE A 508 11.93 13.17 3.84
N HIS A 509 10.95 12.62 4.55
CA HIS A 509 10.47 13.16 5.82
C HIS A 509 11.35 12.60 6.94
N GLU A 510 11.87 13.49 7.77
CA GLU A 510 12.74 13.14 8.89
C GLU A 510 12.23 13.84 10.14
N GLU A 511 11.96 13.05 11.17
CA GLU A 511 11.46 13.52 12.46
C GLU A 511 12.41 13.06 13.57
N SER A 512 12.82 13.98 14.42
CA SER A 512 13.75 13.77 15.54
C SER A 512 13.49 14.84 16.60
N PRO A 513 14.00 14.67 17.84
CA PRO A 513 13.82 15.67 18.89
C PRO A 513 14.33 17.08 18.53
N GLU A 514 15.28 17.19 17.59
CA GLU A 514 15.92 18.45 17.20
C GLU A 514 15.45 18.97 15.83
N TYR A 515 14.72 18.17 15.05
CA TYR A 515 14.37 18.50 13.67
C TYR A 515 13.17 17.69 13.20
N SER A 516 12.20 18.38 12.59
CA SER A 516 11.13 17.75 11.82
C SER A 516 10.99 18.50 10.49
N GLY A 517 10.97 17.79 9.37
CA GLY A 517 10.86 18.43 8.07
C GLY A 517 11.02 17.50 6.89
N LEU A 518 10.98 18.10 5.69
CA LEU A 518 11.11 17.44 4.41
C LEU A 518 12.42 17.84 3.71
N ARG A 519 13.03 16.90 2.99
CA ARG A 519 14.20 17.16 2.14
C ARG A 519 14.21 16.33 0.87
N LEU A 520 14.62 16.94 -0.24
CA LEU A 520 14.83 16.24 -1.51
C LEU A 520 16.26 15.70 -1.60
N GLU A 521 16.38 14.38 -1.77
CA GLU A 521 17.67 13.69 -1.91
C GLU A 521 17.82 13.14 -3.33
N LYS A 522 18.97 13.36 -3.95
CA LYS A 522 19.24 12.93 -5.33
C LYS A 522 19.64 11.46 -5.39
N ILE A 523 19.06 10.72 -6.35
CA ILE A 523 19.41 9.33 -6.67
C ILE A 523 20.57 9.34 -7.68
N LYS A 524 21.50 8.37 -7.59
CA LYS A 524 22.70 8.32 -8.43
C LYS A 524 22.53 7.54 -9.72
#